data_AF-A0A1C3ESA1-F1
#
_entry.id   AF-A0A1C3ESA1-F1
#
_cell.length_a   1.000
_cell.length_b   1.000
_cell.length_c   1.000
_cell.angle_alpha   90.00
_cell.angle_beta   90.00
_cell.angle_gamma   90.00
#
_symmetry.space_group_name_H-M   'P 1'
#
loop_
_entity.id
_entity.type
_entity.pdbx_description
1 polymer ?
#
loop_
_entity_poly.entity_id
_entity_poly.type
_entity_poly.pdbx_seq_one_letter_code
_entity_poly.pdbx_strand_id
1 'polypeptide(L)' 'MLTKLVAQTQAFLYSYKNDERGVTAVEYGLIAVAMATALALIFSADGNFVSKLVKAFEAIGNTLSPS' A
#
# COMPACT_ATOMS: atom_id res chain seq x y z
N MET A 1 -40.23 28.26 9.37
CA MET A 1 -39.86 27.23 8.38
C MET A 1 -38.53 27.56 7.70
N LEU A 2 -38.31 28.80 7.21
CA LEU A 2 -37.04 29.26 6.62
C LEU A 2 -35.81 29.08 7.53
N THR A 3 -35.90 29.41 8.81
CA THR A 3 -34.78 29.24 9.77
C THR A 3 -34.34 27.80 9.94
N LYS A 4 -35.28 26.85 9.94
CA LYS A 4 -34.96 25.41 9.95
C LYS A 4 -34.23 24.99 8.68
N LEU A 5 -34.64 25.52 7.52
CA LEU A 5 -34.01 25.23 6.24
C LEU A 5 -32.57 25.79 6.17
N VAL A 6 -32.37 27.03 6.65
CA VAL A 6 -31.03 27.63 6.76
C VAL A 6 -30.15 26.85 7.73
N ALA A 7 -30.67 26.46 8.89
CA ALA A 7 -29.92 25.66 9.88
C ALA A 7 -29.54 24.26 9.34
N GLN A 8 -30.46 23.58 8.65
CA GLN A 8 -30.18 22.28 8.03
C GLN A 8 -29.13 22.40 6.92
N THR A 9 -29.19 23.45 6.11
CA THR A 9 -28.20 23.70 5.05
C THR A 9 -26.82 23.99 5.64
N GLN A 10 -26.73 24.79 6.70
CA GLN A 10 -25.46 25.05 7.39
C GLN A 10 -24.89 23.78 8.03
N ALA A 11 -25.72 22.96 8.67
CA ALA A 11 -25.31 21.69 9.24
C ALA A 11 -24.77 20.72 8.18
N PHE A 12 -25.45 20.64 7.02
CA PHE A 12 -24.99 19.84 5.89
C PHE A 12 -23.63 20.29 5.36
N LEU A 13 -23.44 21.60 5.11
CA LEU A 13 -22.18 22.13 4.62
C LEU A 13 -21.04 21.94 5.63
N TYR A 14 -21.32 22.07 6.92
CA TYR A 14 -20.35 21.78 7.96
C TYR A 14 -19.95 20.29 7.97
N SER A 15 -20.92 19.39 7.87
CA SER A 15 -20.65 17.95 7.80
C SER A 15 -19.89 17.56 6.52
N TYR A 16 -20.22 18.17 5.38
CA TYR A 16 -19.58 17.91 4.09
C TYR A 16 -18.13 18.41 4.05
N LYS A 17 -17.85 19.60 4.61
CA LYS A 17 -16.48 20.13 4.69
C LYS A 17 -15.57 19.26 5.56
N ASN A 18 -16.12 18.71 6.64
CA ASN A 18 -15.39 17.85 7.57
C ASN A 18 -15.55 16.35 7.22
N ASP A 19 -16.08 16.04 6.03
CA ASP A 19 -16.24 14.66 5.59
C ASP A 19 -14.91 14.15 5.02
N GLU A 20 -14.23 13.29 5.78
CA GLU A 20 -12.98 12.64 5.37
C GLU A 20 -13.23 11.29 4.67
N ARG A 21 -14.50 10.92 4.40
CA ARG A 21 -14.85 9.69 3.68
C ARG A 21 -14.35 9.80 2.24
N GLY A 22 -13.27 9.09 1.95
CA GLY A 22 -12.61 9.09 0.64
C GLY A 22 -11.17 9.61 0.68
N VAL A 23 -10.78 10.37 1.72
CA VAL A 23 -9.38 10.74 1.99
C VAL A 23 -8.55 9.47 2.20
N THR A 24 -9.11 8.51 2.92
CA THR A 24 -8.51 7.19 3.14
C THR A 24 -8.31 6.40 1.85
N ALA A 25 -9.22 6.49 0.87
CA ALA A 25 -9.08 5.78 -0.39
C ALA A 25 -7.92 6.33 -1.24
N VAL A 26 -7.69 7.65 -1.20
CA VAL A 26 -6.57 8.29 -1.89
C VAL A 26 -5.24 7.94 -1.21
N GLU A 27 -5.21 7.93 0.12
CA GLU A 27 -4.03 7.55 0.92
C GLU A 27 -3.65 6.08 0.71
N TYR A 28 -4.63 5.16 0.80
CA TYR A 28 -4.39 3.74 0.50
C TYR A 28 -4.01 3.51 -0.96
N GLY A 29 -4.53 4.32 -1.89
CA GLY A 29 -4.11 4.32 -3.30
C GLY A 29 -2.62 4.64 -3.47
N LEU A 30 -2.12 5.67 -2.78
CA LEU A 30 -0.70 6.03 -2.79
C LEU A 30 0.17 4.95 -2.13
N ILE A 31 -0.27 4.40 -0.99
CA ILE A 31 0.43 3.30 -0.31
C ILE A 31 0.51 2.08 -1.23
N ALA A 32 -0.56 1.75 -1.97
CA ALA A 32 -0.55 0.64 -2.92
C ALA A 32 0.48 0.82 -4.04
N VAL A 33 0.61 2.04 -4.58
CA VAL A 33 1.65 2.37 -5.58
C VAL A 33 3.06 2.25 -5.00
N ALA A 34 3.28 2.75 -3.78
CA ALA A 34 4.56 2.64 -3.09
C ALA A 34 4.94 1.18 -2.83
N MET A 35 3.99 0.35 -2.40
CA MET A 35 4.22 -1.08 -2.19
C MET A 35 4.47 -1.82 -3.50
N ALA A 36 3.71 -1.54 -4.56
CA ALA A 36 3.89 -2.16 -5.87
C ALA A 36 5.28 -1.86 -6.46
N THR A 37 5.72 -0.60 -6.37
CA THR A 37 7.06 -0.19 -6.84
C THR A 37 8.18 -0.81 -6.00
N ALA A 38 8.04 -0.86 -4.68
CA ALA A 38 9.01 -1.52 -3.81
C ALA A 38 9.14 -3.02 -4.12
N LEU A 39 8.02 -3.73 -4.28
CA LEU A 39 8.02 -5.15 -4.65
C LEU A 39 8.61 -5.35 -6.05
N ALA A 40 8.25 -4.51 -7.01
CA ALA A 40 8.81 -4.57 -8.36
C ALA A 40 10.34 -4.42 -8.35
N LEU A 41 10.89 -3.54 -7.52
CA LEU A 41 12.35 -3.40 -7.36
C LEU A 41 12.99 -4.63 -6.70
N ILE A 42 12.40 -5.13 -5.60
CA ILE A 42 12.90 -6.31 -4.87
C ILE A 42 12.92 -7.56 -5.75
N PHE A 43 11.88 -7.74 -6.57
CA PHE A 43 11.70 -8.89 -7.46
C PHE A 43 12.21 -8.66 -8.88
N SER A 44 12.72 -7.47 -9.21
CA SER A 44 13.31 -7.22 -10.53
C SER A 44 14.52 -8.12 -10.78
N ALA A 45 14.72 -8.44 -12.06
CA ALA A 45 15.69 -9.45 -12.49
C ALA A 45 17.16 -9.11 -12.12
N ASP A 46 17.47 -7.83 -11.88
CA ASP A 46 18.82 -7.34 -11.62
C ASP A 46 19.27 -7.48 -10.15
N GLY A 47 18.82 -8.56 -9.50
CA GLY A 47 19.74 -9.32 -8.65
C GLY A 47 19.88 -8.90 -7.19
N ASN A 48 18.85 -9.08 -6.36
CA ASN A 48 19.13 -9.11 -4.92
C ASN A 48 18.36 -10.12 -4.10
N PHE A 49 17.05 -10.34 -4.30
CA PHE A 49 16.32 -11.24 -3.40
C PHE A 49 16.27 -12.69 -3.88
N VAL A 50 15.65 -12.95 -5.04
CA VAL A 50 15.43 -14.31 -5.53
C VAL A 50 16.75 -15.02 -5.82
N SER A 51 17.72 -14.33 -6.44
CA SER A 51 19.05 -14.92 -6.70
C SER A 51 19.80 -15.26 -5.41
N LYS A 52 19.72 -14.43 -4.37
CA LYS A 52 20.34 -14.74 -3.07
C LYS A 52 19.63 -15.90 -2.38
N LEU A 53 18.31 -15.98 -2.48
CA LEU A 53 17.53 -17.08 -1.94
C LEU A 53 17.92 -18.40 -2.60
N VAL A 54 18.00 -18.45 -3.94
CA VAL A 54 18.45 -19.62 -4.69
C VAL A 54 19.86 -20.04 -4.26
N LYS A 55 20.81 -19.09 -4.20
CA LYS A 55 22.18 -19.36 -3.76
C LYS A 55 22.26 -19.92 -2.33
N ALA A 56 21.42 -19.43 -1.43
CA ALA A 56 21.37 -19.94 -0.05
C ALA A 56 20.90 -21.40 -0.02
N PHE A 57 19.89 -21.75 -0.82
CA PHE A 57 19.42 -23.14 -0.93
C PHE A 57 20.44 -24.05 -1.64
N GLU A 58 21.13 -23.56 -2.67
CA GLU A 58 22.24 -24.29 -3.32
C GLU A 58 23.36 -24.58 -2.33
N ALA A 59 23.74 -23.60 -1.50
CA ALA A 59 24.77 -23.80 -0.48
C ALA A 59 24.39 -24.89 0.54
N ILE A 60 23.12 -24.93 0.95
CA ILE A 60 22.60 -25.99 1.82
C ILE A 60 22.65 -27.34 1.10
N GLY A 61 22.19 -27.41 -0.15
CA GLY A 61 22.21 -28.65 -0.94
C GLY A 61 23.62 -29.22 -1.14
N ASN A 62 24.60 -28.35 -1.39
CA ASN A 62 26.01 -28.72 -1.48
C ASN A 62 26.59 -29.20 -0.14
N THR A 63 26.12 -28.64 0.98
CA THR A 63 26.54 -29.10 2.32
C THR A 63 25.97 -30.47 2.67
N LEU A 64 24.77 -30.77 2.16
CA LEU A 64 24.04 -32.01 2.45
C LEU A 64 24.37 -33.16 1.51
N SER A 65 24.90 -32.88 0.32
CA SER A 65 25.33 -33.92 -0.63
C SER A 65 26.74 -34.38 -0.25
N PRO A 66 26.91 -35.60 0.29
CA PRO A 66 28.25 -36.11 0.54
C PRO A 66 28.94 -36.33 -0.81
N SER A 67 30.10 -35.71 -0.98
CA SER A 67 31.03 -35.98 -2.08
C SER A 67 31.35 -37.46 -2.20
#